data_AF-A0ABC9IKV8-F1
#
_entry.id   AF-A0ABC9IKV8-F1
#
_cell.length_a   1.000
_cell.length_b   1.000
_cell.length_c   1.000
_cell.angle_alpha   90.00
_cell.angle_beta   90.00
_cell.angle_gamma   90.00
#
_symmetry.space_group_name_H-M   'P 1'
#
loop_
_entity.id
_entity.type
_entity.pdbx_description
1 polymer ?
#
loop_
_entity_poly.entity_id
_entity_poly.type
_entity_poly.pdbx_seq_one_letter_code
_entity_poly.pdbx_strand_id
1 'polypeptide(L)' 'MFGLFLLICYTYQPCEFVPQGWVYPDKSNCLADIHQQKLPSQYECLPVDGVIPAQRHEAEDAD' A
#
# COMPACT_ATOMS: atom_id res chain seq x y z
N MET A 1 -12.87 -12.19 4.71
CA MET A 1 -14.07 -11.66 5.41
C MET A 1 -13.94 -10.13 5.48
N PHE A 2 -14.35 -9.39 4.45
CA PHE A 2 -14.20 -7.92 4.38
C PHE A 2 -15.47 -7.13 4.77
N GLY A 3 -16.59 -7.81 5.03
CA GLY A 3 -17.88 -7.15 5.26
C GLY A 3 -17.97 -6.36 6.57
N LEU A 4 -17.20 -6.74 7.59
CA LEU A 4 -17.26 -6.12 8.92
C LEU A 4 -16.53 -4.76 8.96
N PHE A 5 -15.49 -4.59 8.14
CA PHE A 5 -14.74 -3.33 8.02
C PHE A 5 -15.59 -2.20 7.40
N LEU A 6 -16.37 -2.52 6.35
CA LEU A 6 -17.21 -1.53 5.67
C LEU A 6 -18.34 -0.98 6.56
N LEU A 7 -18.87 -1.79 7.47
CA LEU A 7 -19.99 -1.45 8.36
C LEU A 7 -19.57 -0.48 9.48
N ILE A 8 -18.35 -0.63 9.99
CA ILE A 8 -17.74 0.30 10.95
C ILE A 8 -17.54 1.66 10.26
N CYS A 9 -17.09 1.65 8.99
CA CYS A 9 -16.82 2.90 8.30
C CYS A 9 -18.08 3.71 7.97
N TYR A 10 -19.19 3.01 7.69
CA TYR A 10 -20.49 3.66 7.47
C TYR A 10 -21.07 4.29 8.75
N THR A 11 -20.81 3.70 9.92
CA THR A 11 -21.43 4.12 11.19
C THR A 11 -20.66 5.23 11.92
N TYR A 12 -19.36 5.39 11.67
CA TYR A 12 -18.52 6.40 12.32
C TYR A 12 -17.84 7.30 11.29
N GLN A 13 -18.42 8.47 10.98
CA GLN A 13 -17.78 9.48 10.12
C GLN A 13 -16.86 10.41 10.93
N PRO A 14 -15.70 10.84 10.38
CA PRO A 14 -15.23 10.61 9.02
C PRO A 14 -14.38 9.34 8.89
N CYS A 15 -14.75 8.45 7.97
CA CYS A 15 -13.90 7.35 7.55
C CYS A 15 -13.03 7.78 6.40
N GLU A 16 -12.01 8.57 6.73
CA GLU A 16 -10.91 8.82 5.82
C GLU A 16 -10.06 7.57 5.74
N PHE A 17 -9.96 7.00 4.54
CA PHE A 17 -8.99 5.96 4.27
C PHE A 17 -7.59 6.57 4.39
N VAL A 18 -6.88 6.22 5.46
CA VAL A 18 -5.48 6.59 5.64
C VAL A 18 -4.62 5.41 5.18
N PRO A 19 -3.85 5.53 4.09
CA PRO A 19 -2.93 4.48 3.69
C PRO A 19 -1.94 4.21 4.83
N GLN A 20 -1.86 2.95 5.26
CA GLN A 20 -1.02 2.53 6.40
C GLN A 20 0.46 2.38 6.03
N GLY A 21 0.84 2.66 4.77
CA GLY A 21 2.22 2.56 4.32
C GLY A 21 2.35 2.68 2.79
N TRP A 22 3.60 2.69 2.33
CA TRP A 22 3.98 2.75 0.93
C TRP A 22 4.81 1.52 0.57
N VAL A 23 4.66 1.04 -0.66
CA VAL A 23 5.46 -0.06 -1.19
C VAL A 23 6.54 0.52 -2.08
N TYR A 24 7.79 0.25 -1.73
CA TYR A 24 8.97 0.68 -2.50
C TYR A 24 9.59 -0.52 -3.21
N PRO A 25 10.27 -0.31 -4.36
CA PRO A 25 10.96 -1.37 -5.08
C PRO A 25 12.13 -1.95 -4.29
N ASP A 26 12.76 -1.15 -3.41
CA ASP A 26 13.89 -1.56 -2.58
C ASP A 26 13.87 -0.90 -1.20
N LYS A 27 14.70 -1.43 -0.30
CA LYS A 27 14.84 -0.92 1.06
C LYS A 27 15.47 0.48 1.10
N SER A 28 16.36 0.81 0.16
CA SER A 28 17.04 2.11 0.11
C SER A 28 16.08 3.28 -0.10
N ASN A 29 15.11 3.12 -1.01
CA ASN A 29 14.09 4.12 -1.29
C ASN A 29 13.18 4.35 -0.07
N CYS A 30 12.80 3.28 0.62
CA CYS A 30 12.03 3.39 1.87
C CYS A 30 12.79 4.18 2.96
N LEU A 31 14.07 3.86 3.17
CA LEU A 31 14.89 4.56 4.18
C LEU A 31 15.10 6.03 3.81
N ALA A 32 15.39 6.31 2.54
CA ALA A 32 15.58 7.67 2.05
C ALA A 32 14.34 8.53 2.31
N ASP A 33 13.15 7.98 2.08
CA ASP A 33 11.89 8.68 2.26
C ASP A 33 11.58 8.96 3.74
N ILE A 34 11.82 7.99 4.64
CA ILE A 34 11.72 8.19 6.10
C ILE A 34 12.62 9.35 6.55
N HIS A 35 13.87 9.39 6.08
CA HIS A 35 14.82 10.44 6.42
C HIS A 35 14.40 11.80 5.85
N GLN A 36 13.96 11.85 4.59
CA GLN A 36 13.57 13.08 3.91
C GLN A 36 12.31 13.71 4.51
N GLN A 37 11.31 12.89 4.81
CA GLN A 37 10.04 13.33 5.38
C GLN A 37 10.08 13.50 6.90
N LYS A 38 11.19 13.12 7.55
CA LYS A 38 11.35 13.12 9.01
C LYS A 38 10.22 12.36 9.69
N LEU A 39 9.91 11.18 9.13
CA LEU A 39 8.83 10.35 9.64
C LEU A 39 9.18 9.86 11.06
N PRO A 40 8.18 9.76 11.94
CA PRO A 40 8.38 9.28 13.30
C PRO A 40 8.67 7.77 13.32
N SER A 41 9.20 7.28 14.44
CA SER A 41 9.82 5.94 14.53
C SER A 41 8.88 4.76 14.33
N GLN A 42 7.56 4.97 14.27
CA GLN A 42 6.60 3.92 13.92
C GLN A 42 6.64 3.52 12.44
N TYR A 43 7.28 4.32 11.58
CA TYR A 43 7.46 3.96 10.18
C TYR A 43 8.69 3.06 10.02
N GLU A 44 8.44 1.81 9.66
CA GLU A 44 9.47 0.79 9.48
C GLU A 44 9.44 0.22 8.04
N CYS A 45 10.63 -0.05 7.50
CA CYS A 45 10.77 -0.70 6.20
C CYS A 45 10.69 -2.22 6.36
N LEU A 46 9.48 -2.77 6.20
CA LEU A 46 9.22 -4.20 6.26
C LEU A 46 9.26 -4.83 4.85
N PRO A 47 9.85 -6.02 4.69
CA PRO A 47 9.79 -6.74 3.43
C PRO A 47 8.34 -7.14 3.13
N VAL A 48 7.92 -6.96 1.88
CA VAL A 48 6.64 -7.44 1.38
C VAL A 48 6.92 -8.64 0.49
N ASP A 49 6.23 -9.76 0.75
CA ASP A 49 6.32 -10.99 -0.05
C ASP A 49 5.70 -10.79 -1.44
N GLY A 50 6.36 -9.99 -2.27
CA GLY A 50 5.98 -9.72 -3.66
C GLY A 50 4.76 -8.81 -3.81
N VAL A 51 4.92 -7.72 -4.56
CA VAL A 51 3.77 -7.05 -5.17
C VAL A 51 3.25 -8.00 -6.24
N ILE A 52 2.01 -8.50 -6.16
CA ILE A 52 1.43 -9.26 -7.27
C ILE A 52 1.44 -8.31 -8.48
N PRO A 53 2.24 -8.58 -9.54
CA PRO A 53 2.22 -7.72 -10.71
C PRO A 53 0.81 -7.83 -11.28
N ALA A 54 0.15 -6.69 -11.49
CA ALA A 54 -1.06 -6.67 -12.29
C ALA A 54 -0.68 -7.20 -13.67
N GLN A 55 -1.05 -8.44 -13.97
CA GLN A 55 -0.86 -9.02 -15.29
C GLN A 55 -1.51 -8.05 -16.28
N ARG A 56 -0.71 -7.43 -17.14
CA ARG A 56 -1.27 -6.82 -18.34
C ARG A 56 -1.90 -7.97 -19.11
N HIS A 57 -3.22 -8.00 -19.18
CA HIS A 57 -3.88 -8.61 -20.34
C HIS A 57 -3.46 -7.77 -21.54
N GLU A 58 -2.29 -8.06 -22.09
CA GLU A 58 -2.01 -7.75 -23.49
C GLU A 58 -2.91 -8.73 -24.25
N ALA A 59 -3.94 -8.15 -24.87
CA ALA A 59 -4.80 -8.84 -25.79
C ALA A 59 -3.92 -9.50 -26.86
N GLU A 60 -3.87 -10.83 -26.85
CA GLU A 60 -3.37 -11.62 -27.97
C GLU A 60 -4.43 -11.57 -29.07
N ASP A 61 -4.38 -10.50 -29.85
CA ASP A 61 -4.97 -10.40 -31.18
C ASP A 61 -3.82 -10.18 -32.16
N ALA A 62 -3.35 -11.27 -32.79
CA ALA A 62 -2.75 -11.34 -34.13
C ALA A 62 -2.00 -12.68 -34.34
N ASP A 63 -2.66 -13.68 -34.93
CA ASP A 63 -2.45 -14.18 -36.31
C ASP A 63 -3.38 -15.37 -36.60
#